data_AF-A0A1J4W0W8-F1
#
_entry.id   AF-A0A1J4W0W8-F1
#
_cell.length_a   1.000
_cell.length_b   1.000
_cell.length_c   1.000
_cell.angle_alpha   90.00
_cell.angle_beta   90.00
_cell.angle_gamma   90.00
#
_symmetry.space_group_name_H-M   'P 1'
#
loop_
_entity.id
_entity.type
_entity.pdbx_description
1 polymer ?
#
loop_
_entity_poly.entity_id
_entity_poly.type
_entity_poly.pdbx_seq_one_letter_code
_entity_poly.pdbx_strand_id
1 'polypeptide(L)'
;MEVTHHGPLIDRPCVFIEIGGGEEEWKDKRASFVVAKAIRDALKNWKENPYHEIAIGIGGPHYCPSFNKVQLKSNVAISHVIPKYVSPITEEMILESINKTAEEVDFVILDWKGLGKAEERAQIIELLEKNYVSWKKTGDINK
;
A
#
# COMPACT_ATOMS: atom_id res chain seq x y z
N MET A 1 -4.37 6.47 -2.63
CA MET A 1 -4.17 5.43 -1.60
C MET A 1 -3.94 6.10 -0.28
N GLU A 2 -4.30 5.39 0.78
CA GLU A 2 -3.96 5.70 2.15
C GLU A 2 -3.20 4.52 2.74
N VAL A 3 -2.49 4.76 3.85
CA VAL A 3 -1.78 3.69 4.54
C VAL A 3 -2.74 2.68 5.15
N THR A 4 -2.27 1.46 5.49
CA THR A 4 -3.10 0.50 6.23
C THR A 4 -3.49 1.12 7.57
N HIS A 5 -4.79 1.27 7.81
CA HIS A 5 -5.28 1.94 9.00
C HIS A 5 -6.71 1.52 9.34
N HIS A 6 -7.06 1.64 10.63
CA HIS A 6 -8.41 1.47 11.18
C HIS A 6 -8.95 0.05 10.96
N GLY A 7 -10.14 -0.23 11.49
CA GLY A 7 -10.79 -1.53 11.39
C GLY A 7 -11.93 -1.54 10.36
N PRO A 8 -12.61 -2.69 10.22
CA PRO A 8 -12.36 -3.94 10.95
C PRO A 8 -11.22 -4.76 10.33
N LEU A 9 -10.62 -5.62 11.15
CA LEU A 9 -9.79 -6.73 10.65
C LEU A 9 -10.73 -7.82 10.10
N ILE A 10 -10.51 -8.26 8.85
CA ILE A 10 -11.37 -9.23 8.15
C ILE A 10 -10.47 -10.31 7.50
N ASP A 11 -10.92 -11.56 7.50
CA ASP A 11 -10.23 -12.70 6.87
C ASP A 11 -10.60 -12.94 5.39
N ARG A 12 -11.23 -11.95 4.73
CA ARG A 12 -11.53 -11.98 3.29
C ARG A 12 -10.88 -10.79 2.61
N PRO A 13 -10.40 -10.93 1.36
CA PRO A 13 -9.85 -9.80 0.61
C PRO A 13 -10.87 -8.65 0.57
N CYS A 14 -10.46 -7.48 1.05
CA CYS A 14 -11.30 -6.30 1.14
C CYS A 14 -10.48 -5.02 0.93
N VAL A 15 -11.14 -3.97 0.45
CA VAL A 15 -10.55 -2.64 0.28
C VAL A 15 -11.59 -1.58 0.59
N PHE A 16 -11.14 -0.46 1.18
CA PHE A 16 -11.96 0.73 1.34
C PHE A 16 -11.81 1.63 0.10
N ILE A 17 -12.94 2.15 -0.39
CA ILE A 17 -12.98 3.11 -1.49
C ILE A 17 -13.83 4.28 -1.00
N GLU A 18 -13.19 5.43 -0.81
CA GLU A 18 -13.72 6.49 0.04
C GLU A 18 -13.90 7.83 -0.69
N ILE A 19 -14.75 8.67 -0.12
CA ILE A 19 -14.89 10.09 -0.44
C ILE A 19 -14.62 10.82 0.87
N GLY A 20 -13.65 11.72 0.87
CA GLY A 20 -13.12 12.29 2.12
C GLY A 20 -12.83 13.78 2.04
N GLY A 21 -12.63 14.36 3.21
CA GLY A 21 -12.42 15.78 3.49
C GLY A 21 -13.33 16.22 4.64
N GLY A 22 -14.64 16.11 4.42
CA GLY A 22 -15.68 16.37 5.39
C GLY A 22 -17.08 16.13 4.81
N GLU A 23 -18.10 16.61 5.53
CA GLU A 23 -19.51 16.38 5.18
C GLU A 23 -19.93 16.97 3.83
N GLU A 24 -19.24 18.02 3.37
CA GLU A 24 -19.47 18.61 2.05
C GLU A 24 -19.14 17.60 0.95
N GLU A 25 -17.95 17.01 0.98
CA GLU A 25 -17.52 16.02 -0.02
C GLU A 25 -18.39 14.77 0.02
N TRP A 26 -18.80 14.32 1.21
CA TRP A 26 -19.67 13.14 1.37
C TRP A 26 -21.02 13.31 0.68
N LYS A 27 -21.52 14.54 0.59
CA LYS A 27 -22.79 14.88 -0.07
C LYS A 27 -22.63 15.17 -1.56
N ASP A 28 -21.40 15.21 -2.09
CA ASP A 28 -21.18 15.44 -3.51
C ASP A 28 -21.63 14.24 -4.34
N LYS A 29 -22.71 14.44 -5.11
CA LYS A 29 -23.28 13.44 -6.01
C LYS A 29 -22.33 13.08 -7.15
N ARG A 30 -21.46 13.99 -7.60
CA ARG A 30 -20.47 13.72 -8.65
C ARG A 30 -19.37 12.81 -8.13
N ALA A 31 -18.83 13.10 -6.95
CA ALA A 31 -17.86 12.23 -6.28
C ALA A 31 -18.45 10.83 -6.04
N SER A 32 -19.67 10.77 -5.51
CA SER A 32 -20.43 9.53 -5.31
C SER A 32 -20.61 8.74 -6.61
N PHE A 33 -20.96 9.42 -7.72
CA PHE A 33 -21.11 8.77 -9.01
C PHE A 33 -19.79 8.20 -9.53
N VAL A 34 -18.68 8.94 -9.42
CA VAL A 34 -17.36 8.47 -9.85
C VAL A 34 -16.93 7.25 -9.05
N VAL A 35 -17.10 7.26 -7.72
CA VAL A 35 -16.78 6.11 -6.87
C VAL A 35 -17.64 4.90 -7.21
N ALA A 36 -18.96 5.06 -7.33
CA ALA A 36 -19.86 3.97 -7.71
C ALA A 36 -19.51 3.38 -9.09
N LYS A 37 -19.19 4.25 -10.06
CA LYS A 37 -18.75 3.81 -11.39
C LYS A 37 -17.42 3.07 -11.31
N ALA A 38 -16.44 3.56 -10.56
CA ALA A 38 -15.14 2.92 -10.39
C ALA A 38 -15.28 1.52 -9.76
N ILE A 39 -16.11 1.38 -8.72
CA ILE A 39 -16.40 0.07 -8.10
C ILE A 39 -17.03 -0.89 -9.11
N ARG A 40 -18.08 -0.44 -9.82
CA ARG A 40 -18.77 -1.26 -10.82
C ARG A 40 -17.80 -1.70 -11.92
N ASP A 41 -17.02 -0.78 -12.45
CA ASP A 41 -16.09 -1.04 -13.56
C ASP A 41 -14.93 -1.93 -13.09
N ALA A 42 -14.45 -1.78 -11.85
CA ALA A 42 -13.47 -2.67 -11.25
C ALA A 42 -14.02 -4.10 -11.14
N LEU A 43 -15.21 -4.28 -10.56
CA LEU A 43 -15.83 -5.61 -10.41
C LEU A 43 -16.15 -6.26 -11.76
N LYS A 44 -16.68 -5.49 -12.72
CA LYS A 44 -17.06 -6.02 -14.04
C LYS A 44 -15.85 -6.47 -14.87
N ASN A 45 -14.74 -5.75 -14.75
CA ASN A 45 -13.53 -6.03 -15.52
C ASN A 45 -12.48 -6.79 -14.70
N TRP A 46 -12.81 -7.18 -13.46
CA TRP A 46 -11.88 -7.90 -12.61
C TRP A 46 -11.57 -9.25 -13.23
N LYS A 47 -10.28 -9.48 -13.40
CA LYS A 47 -9.70 -10.77 -13.75
C LYS A 47 -8.36 -10.85 -13.04
N GLU A 48 -8.01 -12.05 -12.63
CA GLU A 48 -6.67 -12.31 -12.16
C GLU A 48 -5.66 -11.88 -13.23
N ASN A 49 -4.65 -11.11 -12.81
CA ASN A 49 -3.57 -10.68 -13.68
C ASN A 49 -2.25 -11.23 -13.10
N PRO A 50 -1.78 -12.39 -13.60
CA PRO A 50 -0.56 -13.02 -13.07
C PRO A 50 0.71 -12.21 -13.40
N TYR A 51 0.59 -11.14 -14.19
CA TYR A 51 1.71 -10.28 -14.51
C TYR A 51 1.91 -9.18 -13.48
N HIS A 52 0.93 -8.84 -12.63
CA HIS A 52 1.13 -7.80 -11.62
C HIS A 52 2.24 -8.20 -10.63
N GLU A 53 3.13 -7.25 -10.34
CA GLU A 53 4.07 -7.37 -9.24
C GLU A 53 3.38 -6.94 -7.94
N ILE A 54 3.24 -7.84 -6.98
CA ILE A 54 2.55 -7.59 -5.71
C ILE A 54 3.54 -7.07 -4.69
N ALA A 55 3.20 -5.96 -4.03
CA ALA A 55 4.05 -5.36 -3.04
C ALA A 55 3.33 -4.89 -1.78
N ILE A 56 4.07 -4.82 -0.68
CA ILE A 56 3.70 -3.99 0.48
C ILE A 56 4.59 -2.73 0.51
N GLY A 57 4.06 -1.62 1.00
CA GLY A 57 4.77 -0.35 1.13
C GLY A 57 5.28 -0.10 2.55
N ILE A 58 6.46 0.49 2.69
CA ILE A 58 6.95 0.97 3.99
C ILE A 58 7.48 2.41 3.87
N GLY A 59 7.01 3.27 4.77
CA GLY A 59 7.40 4.67 4.90
C GLY A 59 6.40 5.66 4.36
N GLY A 60 6.77 6.94 4.42
CA GLY A 60 5.94 8.03 3.90
C GLY A 60 4.78 8.43 4.83
N PRO A 61 4.05 9.49 4.45
CA PRO A 61 2.89 9.99 5.20
C PRO A 61 1.62 9.21 4.87
N HIS A 62 0.55 9.49 5.61
CA HIS A 62 -0.76 8.85 5.53
C HIS A 62 -1.32 8.71 4.10
N TYR A 63 -1.23 9.76 3.27
CA TYR A 63 -1.80 9.77 1.90
C TYR A 63 -0.87 9.19 0.81
N CYS A 64 0.20 8.50 1.18
CA CYS A 64 0.97 7.65 0.26
C CYS A 64 1.44 8.30 -1.07
N PRO A 65 1.96 9.55 -1.10
CA PRO A 65 2.23 10.26 -2.36
C PRO A 65 3.23 9.53 -3.27
N SER A 66 4.25 8.88 -2.70
CA SER A 66 5.24 8.11 -3.44
C SER A 66 4.65 6.82 -4.02
N PHE A 67 3.83 6.12 -3.24
CA PHE A 67 3.17 4.87 -3.64
C PHE A 67 2.04 5.11 -4.66
N ASN A 68 1.30 6.21 -4.55
CA ASN A 68 0.32 6.61 -5.57
C ASN A 68 0.97 6.75 -6.95
N LYS A 69 2.19 7.28 -7.03
CA LYS A 69 2.93 7.37 -8.30
C LYS A 69 3.34 6.01 -8.85
N VAL A 70 3.64 5.05 -7.98
CA VAL A 70 3.96 3.66 -8.36
C VAL A 70 2.69 2.97 -8.88
N GLN A 71 1.62 2.99 -8.10
CA GLN A 71 0.32 2.37 -8.45
C GLN A 71 -0.26 2.91 -9.77
N LEU A 72 -0.05 4.20 -10.08
CA LEU A 72 -0.58 4.84 -11.29
C LEU A 72 0.28 4.63 -12.55
N LYS A 73 1.57 4.31 -12.41
CA LYS A 73 2.53 4.35 -13.53
C LYS A 73 3.30 3.06 -13.77
N SER A 74 3.17 2.09 -12.90
CA SER A 74 3.88 0.82 -13.03
C SER A 74 2.89 -0.34 -13.05
N ASN A 75 3.43 -1.53 -13.18
CA ASN A 75 2.68 -2.79 -13.12
C ASN A 75 2.59 -3.36 -11.69
N VAL A 76 2.95 -2.55 -10.69
CA VAL A 76 2.91 -2.93 -9.28
C VAL A 76 1.52 -2.72 -8.71
N ALA A 77 0.99 -3.74 -8.03
CA ALA A 77 -0.20 -3.64 -7.19
C ALA A 77 0.22 -3.65 -5.70
N ILE A 78 -0.14 -2.59 -4.99
CA ILE A 78 0.25 -2.41 -3.58
C ILE A 78 -0.90 -2.83 -2.66
N SER A 79 -0.60 -3.76 -1.76
CA SER A 79 -1.50 -4.26 -0.70
C SER A 79 -1.42 -3.35 0.53
N HIS A 80 -0.78 -3.82 1.61
CA HIS A 80 -0.60 -3.06 2.84
C HIS A 80 0.49 -1.99 2.72
N VAL A 81 0.31 -0.88 3.45
CA VAL A 81 1.34 0.15 3.60
C VAL A 81 1.55 0.50 5.07
N ILE A 82 2.78 0.36 5.54
CA ILE A 82 3.21 0.71 6.89
C ILE A 82 3.74 2.16 6.88
N PRO A 83 3.03 3.14 7.50
CA PRO A 83 3.45 4.54 7.49
C PRO A 83 4.72 4.79 8.31
N LYS A 84 5.38 5.92 8.08
CA LYS A 84 6.54 6.30 8.90
C LYS A 84 6.21 6.54 10.37
N TYR A 85 5.06 7.15 10.64
CA TYR A 85 4.71 7.63 11.98
C TYR A 85 4.42 6.52 12.99
N VAL A 86 4.31 5.26 12.56
CA VAL A 86 4.20 4.11 13.47
C VAL A 86 5.56 3.55 13.91
N SER A 87 6.66 4.23 13.54
CA SER A 87 8.00 3.83 13.98
C SER A 87 8.08 3.71 15.52
N PRO A 88 8.82 2.72 16.07
CA PRO A 88 9.68 1.78 15.34
C PRO A 88 8.88 0.71 14.58
N ILE A 89 9.25 0.48 13.32
CA ILE A 89 8.64 -0.57 12.49
C ILE A 89 9.25 -1.91 12.91
N THR A 90 8.40 -2.86 13.28
CA THR A 90 8.82 -4.16 13.82
C THR A 90 8.80 -5.25 12.76
N GLU A 91 9.50 -6.34 13.04
CA GLU A 91 9.47 -7.57 12.24
C GLU A 91 8.04 -8.11 12.09
N GLU A 92 7.28 -8.11 13.19
CA GLU A 92 5.89 -8.54 13.22
C GLU A 92 5.01 -7.73 12.27
N MET A 93 5.12 -6.39 12.26
CA MET A 93 4.36 -5.54 11.34
C MET A 93 4.62 -5.89 9.86
N ILE A 94 5.88 -6.16 9.52
CA ILE A 94 6.29 -6.53 8.15
C ILE A 94 5.72 -7.90 7.79
N LEU A 95 5.94 -8.90 8.65
CA LEU A 95 5.52 -10.27 8.39
C LEU A 95 3.99 -10.41 8.38
N GLU A 96 3.28 -9.71 9.26
CA GLU A 96 1.81 -9.71 9.26
C GLU A 96 1.27 -9.07 7.98
N SER A 97 1.84 -7.95 7.53
CA SER A 97 1.46 -7.32 6.26
C SER A 97 1.67 -8.24 5.05
N ILE A 98 2.73 -9.05 5.06
CA ILE A 98 2.98 -10.05 4.01
C ILE A 98 1.95 -11.18 4.12
N ASN A 99 1.81 -11.79 5.30
CA ASN A 99 0.94 -12.95 5.53
C ASN A 99 -0.56 -12.64 5.38
N LYS A 100 -0.97 -11.36 5.51
CA LYS A 100 -2.36 -10.91 5.33
C LYS A 100 -2.64 -10.36 3.92
N THR A 101 -1.66 -10.40 3.01
CA THR A 101 -1.90 -10.19 1.58
C THR A 101 -2.41 -11.48 0.95
N ALA A 102 -3.43 -11.39 0.10
CA ALA A 102 -4.08 -12.57 -0.49
C ALA A 102 -3.20 -13.25 -1.55
N GLU A 103 -2.52 -12.43 -2.35
CA GLU A 103 -1.53 -12.85 -3.34
C GLU A 103 -0.14 -13.02 -2.70
N GLU A 104 0.74 -13.77 -3.37
CA GLU A 104 2.15 -13.87 -2.99
C GLU A 104 2.83 -12.51 -3.14
N VAL A 105 3.49 -12.02 -2.08
CA VAL A 105 4.20 -10.73 -2.11
C VAL A 105 5.56 -10.90 -2.76
N ASP A 106 5.77 -10.28 -3.92
CA ASP A 106 7.04 -10.35 -4.66
C ASP A 106 8.16 -9.57 -3.95
N PHE A 107 7.83 -8.38 -3.42
CA PHE A 107 8.80 -7.53 -2.72
C PHE A 107 8.15 -6.43 -1.88
N VAL A 108 8.97 -5.82 -1.02
CA VAL A 108 8.64 -4.62 -0.25
C VAL A 108 9.13 -3.37 -0.97
N ILE A 109 8.29 -2.34 -1.06
CA ILE A 109 8.67 -1.04 -1.63
C ILE A 109 8.92 -0.04 -0.51
N LEU A 110 10.12 0.53 -0.54
CA LEU A 110 10.56 1.52 0.44
C LEU A 110 10.40 2.94 -0.10
N ASP A 111 9.60 3.77 0.57
CA ASP A 111 9.69 5.22 0.41
C ASP A 111 10.97 5.71 1.12
N TRP A 112 12.11 5.61 0.42
CA TRP A 112 13.42 5.87 1.00
C TRP A 112 13.53 7.22 1.72
N LYS A 113 12.91 8.27 1.17
CA LYS A 113 12.90 9.61 1.79
C LYS A 113 11.89 9.68 2.93
N GLY A 114 10.79 8.95 2.81
CA GLY A 114 9.75 8.81 3.84
C GLY A 114 10.12 7.89 5.01
N LEU A 115 11.23 7.16 4.99
CA LEU A 115 11.63 6.22 6.05
C LEU A 115 12.34 6.85 7.26
N GLY A 116 12.69 8.14 7.21
CA GLY A 116 13.39 8.82 8.31
C GLY A 116 14.91 8.72 8.23
N LYS A 117 15.58 8.52 9.37
CA LYS A 117 17.04 8.58 9.51
C LYS A 117 17.73 7.32 8.98
N ALA A 118 19.06 7.37 8.83
CA ALA A 118 19.84 6.27 8.28
C ALA A 118 19.76 5.00 9.14
N GLU A 119 19.73 5.16 10.47
CA GLU A 119 19.65 4.06 11.43
C GLU A 119 18.32 3.31 11.30
N GLU A 120 17.22 4.03 11.14
CA GLU A 120 15.88 3.43 10.97
C GLU A 120 15.77 2.68 9.65
N ARG A 121 16.38 3.21 8.58
CA ARG A 121 16.47 2.52 7.29
C ARG A 121 17.28 1.24 7.39
N ALA A 122 18.42 1.29 8.09
CA ALA A 122 19.28 0.13 8.28
C ALA A 122 18.56 -0.97 9.07
N GLN A 123 17.84 -0.62 10.13
CA GLN A 123 17.02 -1.57 10.89
C GLN A 123 15.97 -2.25 10.03
N ILE A 124 15.25 -1.49 9.18
CA ILE A 124 14.24 -2.06 8.29
C ILE A 124 14.88 -3.00 7.26
N ILE A 125 16.03 -2.61 6.67
CA ILE A 125 16.76 -3.48 5.74
C ILE A 125 17.22 -4.77 6.43
N GLU A 126 17.77 -4.68 7.64
CA GLU A 126 18.19 -5.84 8.44
C GLU A 126 17.02 -6.80 8.69
N LEU A 127 15.84 -6.27 9.05
CA LEU A 127 14.63 -7.07 9.23
C LEU A 127 14.19 -7.76 7.93
N LEU A 128 14.23 -7.06 6.79
CA LEU A 128 13.87 -7.63 5.49
C LEU A 128 14.85 -8.73 5.06
N GLU A 129 16.16 -8.48 5.18
CA GLU A 129 17.21 -9.43 4.84
C GLU A 129 17.20 -10.66 5.74
N LYS A 130 17.02 -10.48 7.05
CA LYS A 130 16.85 -11.57 8.02
C LYS A 130 15.72 -12.52 7.64
N ASN A 131 14.64 -12.00 7.06
CA ASN A 131 13.46 -12.76 6.66
C ASN A 131 13.46 -13.15 5.18
N TYR A 132 14.55 -12.95 4.45
CA TYR A 132 14.67 -13.25 3.01
C TYR A 132 13.62 -12.54 2.16
N VAL A 133 13.21 -11.34 2.58
CA VAL A 133 12.21 -10.53 1.88
C VAL A 133 12.90 -9.58 0.91
N SER A 134 12.61 -9.73 -0.38
CA SER A 134 13.11 -8.83 -1.42
C SER A 134 12.56 -7.42 -1.22
N TRP A 135 13.35 -6.40 -1.55
CA TRP A 135 12.91 -5.01 -1.46
C TRP A 135 13.47 -4.11 -2.57
N LYS A 136 12.72 -3.06 -2.89
CA LYS A 136 13.08 -2.04 -3.90
C LYS A 136 12.78 -0.65 -3.35
N LYS A 137 13.52 0.39 -3.73
CA LYS A 137 13.10 1.77 -3.42
C LYS A 137 12.03 2.21 -4.42
N THR A 138 11.16 3.13 -4.04
CA THR A 138 10.19 3.74 -4.97
C THR A 138 10.84 4.39 -6.21
N GLY A 139 12.13 4.74 -6.14
CA GLY A 139 12.92 5.25 -7.24
C GLY A 139 13.41 4.19 -8.24
N ASP A 140 13.46 2.92 -7.82
CA ASP A 140 14.00 1.80 -8.60
C ASP A 140 12.88 1.08 -9.40
N ILE A 141 11.62 1.46 -9.18
CA ILE A 141 10.47 0.92 -9.91
C ILE A 141 10.37 1.59 -11.28
N ASN A 142 10.38 0.79 -12.34
CA ASN A 142 10.15 1.23 -13.71
C ASN A 142 8.70 1.76 -13.85
N LYS A 143 8.57 2.97 -14.40
CA LYS A 143 7.31 3.74 -14.53
C LYS A 143 7.11 4.19 -15.97
#